data_AF-A0A3R9PF93-F1
#
_entry.id   AF-A0A3R9PF93-F1
#
_cell.length_a   1.000
_cell.length_b   1.000
_cell.length_c   1.000
_cell.angle_alpha   90.00
_cell.angle_beta   90.00
_cell.angle_gamma   90.00
#
_symmetry.space_group_name_H-M   'P 1'
#
loop_
_entity.id
_entity.type
_entity.pdbx_description
1 polymer ?
#
loop_
_entity_poly.entity_id
_entity_poly.type
_entity_poly.pdbx_seq_one_letter_code
_entity_poly.pdbx_strand_id
1 'polypeptide(L)'
;MREGAKLHTVTRVYKFDDPNGEIYQKLRKGASIASLGVEPKEFSIKEGNVFLNEGLNFIWMAVTGATGLTYFNSANSYIGVGDGTTAASASQTGLQGTNKYYKLVDSGYPTVSGNTVTFRATFGGTEANFAWNEWTVANGNSDTAVNLNRKVESLGTKPSGATWVLEVQLSIS
;
A
#
# COMPACT_ATOMS: atom_id res chain seq x y z
N MET A 1 21.36 9.79 -25.47
CA MET A 1 20.62 9.78 -24.19
C MET A 1 20.56 8.32 -23.77
N ARG A 2 21.09 7.91 -22.61
CA ARG A 2 20.94 6.51 -22.15
C ARG A 2 19.53 6.41 -21.57
N GLU A 3 18.65 5.67 -22.24
CA GLU A 3 17.37 5.25 -21.65
C GLU A 3 17.70 4.31 -20.49
N GLY A 4 17.49 4.79 -19.26
CA GLY A 4 17.58 3.99 -18.05
C GLY A 4 16.19 3.59 -17.60
N ALA A 5 16.08 2.44 -16.93
CA ALA A 5 14.83 2.01 -16.31
C ALA A 5 14.32 3.08 -15.34
N LYS A 6 13.04 3.42 -15.46
CA LYS A 6 12.34 4.38 -14.61
C LYS A 6 11.37 3.64 -13.71
N LEU A 7 11.48 3.89 -12.41
CA LEU A 7 10.49 3.46 -11.44
C LEU A 7 9.39 4.50 -11.37
N HIS A 8 8.15 4.07 -11.57
CA HIS A 8 6.99 4.94 -11.47
C HIS A 8 5.98 4.36 -10.49
N THR A 9 5.54 5.22 -9.57
CA THR A 9 4.64 4.88 -8.48
C THR A 9 3.44 5.80 -8.50
N VAL A 10 2.24 5.23 -8.51
CA VAL A 10 0.98 5.97 -8.37
C VAL A 10 0.24 5.41 -7.16
N THR A 11 -0.12 6.29 -6.24
CA THR A 11 -0.94 5.97 -5.08
C THR A 11 -2.27 6.69 -5.21
N ARG A 12 -3.37 5.93 -5.14
CA ARG A 12 -4.74 6.46 -5.12
C ARG A 12 -5.33 6.24 -3.74
N VAL A 13 -5.93 7.29 -3.19
CA VAL A 13 -6.59 7.25 -1.88
C VAL A 13 -8.05 7.60 -2.06
N TYR A 14 -8.92 6.71 -1.59
CA TYR A 14 -10.37 6.88 -1.62
C TYR A 14 -10.87 6.91 -0.19
N LYS A 15 -11.66 7.93 0.17
CA LYS A 15 -12.21 8.10 1.51
C LYS A 15 -13.74 8.09 1.44
N PHE A 16 -14.36 7.22 2.22
CA PHE A 16 -15.80 7.04 2.25
C PHE A 16 -16.35 7.28 3.66
N ASP A 17 -17.51 7.93 3.73
CA ASP A 17 -18.38 7.82 4.88
C ASP A 17 -19.07 6.44 4.80
N ASP A 18 -18.81 5.57 5.78
CA ASP A 18 -19.26 4.17 5.75
C ASP A 18 -19.77 3.74 7.14
N PRO A 19 -20.82 4.39 7.67
CA PRO A 19 -21.26 4.20 9.06
C PRO A 19 -21.65 2.75 9.39
N ASN A 20 -22.07 1.99 8.38
CA ASN A 20 -22.49 0.59 8.51
C ASN A 20 -21.41 -0.42 8.09
N GLY A 21 -20.25 0.06 7.61
CA GLY A 21 -19.15 -0.80 7.13
C GLY A 21 -19.45 -1.57 5.83
N GLU A 22 -20.52 -1.23 5.11
CA GLU A 22 -20.92 -1.97 3.90
C GLU A 22 -19.92 -1.80 2.76
N ILE A 23 -19.36 -0.59 2.61
CA ILE A 23 -18.35 -0.31 1.57
C ILE A 23 -17.09 -1.11 1.89
N TYR A 24 -16.65 -1.08 3.15
CA TYR A 24 -15.54 -1.90 3.63
C TYR A 24 -15.74 -3.38 3.27
N GLN A 25 -16.88 -3.97 3.62
CA GLN A 25 -17.14 -5.40 3.36
C GLN A 25 -17.15 -5.75 1.87
N LYS A 26 -17.75 -4.90 1.02
CA LYS A 26 -17.78 -5.11 -0.44
C LYS A 26 -16.38 -5.08 -1.04
N LEU A 27 -15.60 -4.04 -0.73
CA LEU A 27 -14.25 -3.87 -1.27
C LEU A 27 -13.28 -4.96 -0.79
N ARG A 28 -13.37 -5.35 0.49
CA ARG A 28 -12.59 -6.47 1.03
C ARG A 28 -12.85 -7.79 0.29
N LYS A 29 -14.08 -8.00 -0.20
CA LYS A 29 -14.49 -9.16 -0.99
C LYS A 29 -14.14 -9.06 -2.48
N GLY A 30 -13.44 -8.00 -2.90
CA GLY A 30 -12.95 -7.84 -4.27
C GLY A 30 -13.88 -7.03 -5.18
N ALA A 31 -14.91 -6.37 -4.63
CA ALA A 31 -15.68 -5.40 -5.42
C ALA A 31 -14.75 -4.29 -5.94
N SER A 32 -15.07 -3.74 -7.13
CA SER A 32 -14.37 -2.57 -7.65
C SER A 32 -14.96 -1.30 -7.05
N ILE A 33 -14.18 -0.21 -6.97
CA ILE A 33 -14.68 1.11 -6.54
C ILE A 33 -15.88 1.53 -7.40
N ALA A 34 -15.81 1.35 -8.73
CA ALA A 34 -16.89 1.67 -9.66
C ALA A 34 -18.19 0.88 -9.40
N SER A 35 -18.10 -0.33 -8.85
CA SER A 35 -19.27 -1.17 -8.55
C SER A 35 -20.01 -0.80 -7.26
N LEU A 36 -19.49 0.15 -6.47
CA LEU A 36 -20.09 0.51 -5.19
C LEU A 36 -21.41 1.29 -5.31
N GLY A 37 -21.63 1.98 -6.44
CA GLY A 37 -22.78 2.86 -6.63
C GLY A 37 -22.76 4.10 -5.72
N VAL A 38 -21.61 4.39 -5.10
CA VAL A 38 -21.36 5.56 -4.26
C VAL A 38 -19.99 6.13 -4.60
N GLU A 39 -19.93 7.45 -4.73
CA GLU A 39 -18.66 8.16 -4.96
C GLU A 39 -17.90 8.35 -3.63
N PRO A 40 -16.57 8.35 -3.66
CA PRO A 40 -15.79 8.71 -2.48
C PRO A 40 -16.04 10.17 -2.10
N LYS A 41 -16.11 10.43 -0.80
CA LYS A 41 -16.18 11.78 -0.24
C LYS A 41 -14.93 12.60 -0.61
N GLU A 42 -13.79 11.93 -0.65
CA GLU A 42 -12.53 12.53 -1.08
C GLU A 42 -11.73 11.48 -1.86
N PHE A 43 -11.14 11.93 -2.96
CA PHE A 43 -10.25 11.16 -3.80
C PHE A 43 -8.98 11.96 -4.06
N SER A 44 -7.83 11.30 -3.95
CA SER A 44 -6.55 11.92 -4.29
C SER A 44 -5.60 10.94 -4.96
N ILE A 45 -4.73 11.48 -5.82
CA ILE A 45 -3.64 10.77 -6.49
C ILE A 45 -2.33 11.38 -6.03
N LYS A 46 -1.36 10.54 -5.70
CA LYS A 46 -0.02 10.90 -5.27
C LYS A 46 0.99 10.09 -6.07
N GLU A 47 2.17 10.66 -6.30
CA GLU A 47 3.21 10.03 -7.09
C GLU A 47 4.52 9.88 -6.32
N GLY A 48 5.31 8.91 -6.76
CA GLY A 48 6.65 8.65 -6.27
C GLY A 48 6.71 7.96 -4.92
N ASN A 49 7.85 7.36 -4.65
CA ASN A 49 8.24 6.69 -3.41
C ASN A 49 9.76 6.52 -3.42
N VAL A 50 10.30 5.92 -2.35
CA VAL A 50 11.66 5.39 -2.32
C VAL A 50 11.56 3.88 -2.21
N PHE A 51 12.13 3.16 -3.18
CA PHE A 51 12.33 1.72 -3.02
C PHE A 51 13.38 1.46 -1.95
N LEU A 52 13.11 0.49 -1.07
CA LEU A 52 14.01 0.13 0.01
C LEU A 52 15.00 -0.93 -0.47
N ASN A 53 16.20 -0.92 0.09
CA ASN A 53 17.26 -1.86 -0.25
C ASN A 53 16.82 -3.31 0.00
N GLU A 54 16.05 -3.57 1.05
CA GLU A 54 15.51 -4.91 1.33
C GLU A 54 14.51 -5.37 0.26
N GLY A 55 13.66 -4.46 -0.24
CA GLY A 55 12.72 -4.73 -1.33
C GLY A 55 13.44 -5.02 -2.64
N LEU A 56 14.45 -4.23 -2.97
CA LEU A 56 15.30 -4.46 -4.16
C LEU A 56 16.05 -5.79 -4.05
N ASN A 57 16.63 -6.10 -2.89
CA ASN A 57 17.30 -7.37 -2.66
C ASN A 57 16.33 -8.56 -2.79
N PHE A 58 15.12 -8.44 -2.23
CA PHE A 58 14.08 -9.46 -2.38
C PHE A 58 13.75 -9.73 -3.85
N ILE A 59 13.62 -8.68 -4.68
CA ILE A 59 13.36 -8.84 -6.12
C ILE A 59 14.47 -9.68 -6.77
N TRP A 60 15.74 -9.40 -6.48
CA TRP A 60 16.86 -10.16 -7.04
C TRP A 60 16.95 -11.60 -6.52
N MET A 61 16.65 -11.81 -5.25
CA MET A 61 16.55 -13.15 -4.67
C MET A 61 15.43 -13.95 -5.36
N ALA A 62 14.28 -13.34 -5.62
CA ALA A 62 13.18 -13.98 -6.32
C ALA A 62 13.56 -14.34 -7.77
N VAL A 63 14.22 -13.42 -8.48
CA VAL A 63 14.69 -13.64 -9.87
C VAL A 63 15.71 -14.77 -9.95
N THR A 64 16.58 -14.91 -8.95
CA THR A 64 17.61 -15.97 -8.90
C THR A 64 17.11 -17.29 -8.33
N GLY A 65 15.83 -17.38 -7.95
CA GLY A 65 15.23 -18.60 -7.42
C GLY A 65 15.69 -18.98 -6.01
N ALA A 66 16.04 -17.98 -5.19
CA ALA A 66 16.38 -18.22 -3.78
C ALA A 66 15.23 -18.93 -3.04
N THR A 67 15.57 -19.87 -2.16
CA THR A 67 14.60 -20.64 -1.38
C THR A 67 14.22 -19.90 -0.09
N GLY A 68 13.07 -20.24 0.48
CA GLY A 68 12.61 -19.69 1.77
C GLY A 68 12.04 -18.26 1.72
N LEU A 69 11.79 -17.72 0.52
CA LEU A 69 11.17 -16.41 0.36
C LEU A 69 9.67 -16.43 0.66
N THR A 70 9.21 -15.46 1.45
CA THR A 70 7.79 -15.11 1.56
C THR A 70 7.41 -14.20 0.39
N TYR A 71 6.69 -14.73 -0.59
CA TYR A 71 6.30 -13.95 -1.77
C TYR A 71 5.13 -13.00 -1.50
N PHE A 72 5.11 -11.87 -2.22
CA PHE A 72 3.98 -10.95 -2.29
C PHE A 72 2.82 -11.61 -3.05
N ASN A 73 1.88 -12.20 -2.31
CA ASN A 73 0.66 -12.82 -2.83
C ASN A 73 -0.57 -12.35 -2.01
N SER A 74 -1.75 -12.90 -2.26
CA SER A 74 -2.99 -12.48 -1.57
C SER A 74 -3.02 -12.80 -0.07
N ALA A 75 -2.16 -13.71 0.41
CA ALA A 75 -2.06 -14.06 1.84
C ALA A 75 -0.98 -13.25 2.57
N ASN A 76 0.02 -12.76 1.83
CA ASN A 76 1.22 -12.16 2.40
C ASN A 76 1.43 -10.70 2.00
N SER A 77 0.62 -10.10 1.11
CA SER A 77 0.80 -8.70 0.74
C SER A 77 0.01 -7.78 1.65
N TYR A 78 0.68 -6.78 2.21
CA TYR A 78 0.10 -5.80 3.11
C TYR A 78 0.44 -4.39 2.64
N ILE A 79 -0.46 -3.44 2.89
CA ILE A 79 -0.17 -2.01 2.85
C ILE A 79 -0.07 -1.52 4.28
N GLY A 80 1.08 -1.00 4.65
CA GLY A 80 1.31 -0.33 5.92
C GLY A 80 1.05 1.17 5.81
N VAL A 81 0.43 1.75 6.84
CA VAL A 81 0.27 3.19 7.03
C VAL A 81 0.81 3.59 8.41
N GLY A 82 1.43 4.76 8.50
CA GLY A 82 1.99 5.27 9.75
C GLY A 82 1.95 6.79 9.84
N ASP A 83 2.29 7.33 11.01
CA ASP A 83 2.30 8.76 11.29
C ASP A 83 3.70 9.42 11.20
N GLY A 84 4.73 8.66 10.80
CA GLY A 84 6.11 9.13 10.70
C GLY A 84 6.33 10.13 9.57
N THR A 85 7.15 11.14 9.85
CA THR A 85 7.46 12.25 8.92
C THR A 85 8.93 12.30 8.49
N THR A 86 9.79 11.47 9.10
CA THR A 86 11.19 11.32 8.70
C THR A 86 11.29 10.97 7.22
N ALA A 87 12.08 11.73 6.45
CA ALA A 87 12.25 11.51 5.02
C ALA A 87 12.54 10.03 4.67
N ALA A 88 11.99 9.57 3.55
CA ALA A 88 12.21 8.21 3.09
C ALA A 88 13.65 8.02 2.62
N SER A 89 14.30 6.97 3.09
CA SER A 89 15.66 6.57 2.72
C SER A 89 15.66 5.09 2.34
N ALA A 90 16.43 4.72 1.31
CA ALA A 90 16.54 3.35 0.84
C ALA A 90 17.11 2.39 1.92
N SER A 91 17.80 2.90 2.93
CA SER A 91 18.35 2.09 4.03
C SER A 91 17.32 1.72 5.11
N GLN A 92 16.12 2.30 5.09
CA GLN A 92 15.06 1.96 6.03
C GLN A 92 14.46 0.58 5.68
N THR A 93 13.84 -0.06 6.67
CA THR A 93 13.25 -1.40 6.54
C THR A 93 11.78 -1.42 6.94
N GLY A 94 11.09 -0.29 6.80
CA GLY A 94 9.71 -0.15 7.26
C GLY A 94 9.32 1.29 7.59
N LEU A 95 8.11 1.44 8.13
CA LEU A 95 7.55 2.71 8.59
C LEU A 95 8.36 3.26 9.76
N GLN A 96 8.33 4.58 9.98
CA GLN A 96 9.14 5.25 10.99
C GLN A 96 8.32 5.93 12.10
N GLY A 97 7.00 5.89 11.98
CA GLY A 97 6.05 6.50 12.91
C GLY A 97 5.95 5.75 14.24
N THR A 98 5.24 6.37 15.18
CA THR A 98 4.86 5.73 16.44
C THR A 98 3.60 4.90 16.23
N ASN A 99 2.60 5.45 15.55
CA ASN A 99 1.41 4.71 15.16
C ASN A 99 1.65 4.06 13.81
N LYS A 100 1.44 2.74 13.73
CA LYS A 100 1.61 1.94 12.51
C LYS A 100 0.48 0.92 12.42
N TYR A 101 0.03 0.65 11.21
CA TYR A 101 -0.94 -0.41 10.95
C TYR A 101 -0.72 -1.01 9.57
N TYR A 102 -0.65 -2.33 9.49
CA TYR A 102 -0.49 -3.08 8.24
C TYR A 102 -1.78 -3.83 7.90
N LYS A 103 -2.40 -3.45 6.79
CA LYS A 103 -3.63 -4.06 6.31
C LYS A 103 -3.34 -5.03 5.17
N LEU A 104 -3.80 -6.28 5.31
CA LEU A 104 -3.75 -7.27 4.24
C LEU A 104 -4.49 -6.73 3.01
N VAL A 105 -3.95 -6.95 1.82
CA VAL A 105 -4.61 -6.56 0.57
C VAL A 105 -6.01 -7.17 0.42
N ASP A 106 -6.84 -6.53 -0.40
CA ASP A 106 -8.19 -6.96 -0.72
C ASP A 106 -8.18 -8.25 -1.54
N SER A 107 -9.29 -9.01 -1.48
CA SER A 107 -9.45 -10.20 -2.32
C SER A 107 -9.24 -9.85 -3.79
N GLY A 108 -8.46 -10.67 -4.50
CA GLY A 108 -8.08 -10.43 -5.88
C GLY A 108 -6.81 -9.58 -6.06
N TYR A 109 -6.18 -9.10 -4.98
CA TYR A 109 -4.90 -8.40 -5.03
C TYR A 109 -3.77 -9.21 -4.37
N PRO A 110 -2.49 -8.97 -4.74
CA PRO A 110 -2.05 -8.08 -5.81
C PRO A 110 -2.41 -8.59 -7.22
N THR A 111 -2.43 -7.68 -8.19
CA THR A 111 -2.59 -8.00 -9.62
C THR A 111 -1.41 -7.48 -10.42
N VAL A 112 -1.10 -8.11 -11.56
CA VAL A 112 -0.07 -7.66 -12.49
C VAL A 112 -0.70 -7.47 -13.87
N SER A 113 -0.40 -6.35 -14.51
CA SER A 113 -0.76 -6.08 -15.90
C SER A 113 0.37 -5.32 -16.59
N GLY A 114 0.90 -5.89 -17.67
CA GLY A 114 2.11 -5.40 -18.33
C GLY A 114 3.30 -5.33 -17.35
N ASN A 115 3.89 -4.15 -17.24
CA ASN A 115 5.02 -3.83 -16.35
C ASN A 115 4.59 -3.22 -15.00
N THR A 116 3.30 -3.33 -14.64
CA THR A 116 2.73 -2.71 -13.44
C THR A 116 2.16 -3.77 -12.50
N VAL A 117 2.56 -3.71 -11.23
CA VAL A 117 1.90 -4.43 -10.13
C VAL A 117 0.99 -3.47 -9.37
N THR A 118 -0.23 -3.90 -9.06
CA THR A 118 -1.19 -3.14 -8.26
C THR A 118 -1.48 -3.87 -6.95
N PHE A 119 -1.35 -3.15 -5.84
CA PHE A 119 -1.79 -3.56 -4.51
C PHE A 119 -2.96 -2.68 -4.09
N ARG A 120 -3.95 -3.25 -3.39
CA ARG A 120 -5.06 -2.48 -2.82
C ARG A 120 -5.42 -3.01 -1.46
N ALA A 121 -5.58 -2.13 -0.47
CA ALA A 121 -6.04 -2.49 0.85
C ALA A 121 -7.12 -1.51 1.33
N THR A 122 -8.22 -2.04 1.83
CA THR A 122 -9.33 -1.28 2.40
C THR A 122 -9.31 -1.34 3.93
N PHE A 123 -9.27 -0.18 4.58
CA PHE A 123 -9.18 0.03 6.03
C PHE A 123 -10.57 0.42 6.58
N GLY A 124 -11.15 -0.42 7.43
CA GLY A 124 -12.49 -0.24 7.98
C GLY A 124 -12.57 0.80 9.10
N GLY A 125 -13.77 1.04 9.62
CA GLY A 125 -14.06 2.14 10.55
C GLY A 125 -13.21 2.21 11.82
N THR A 126 -12.72 1.06 12.32
CA THR A 126 -11.95 0.94 13.57
C THR A 126 -10.45 0.74 13.34
N GLU A 127 -10.00 0.84 12.09
CA GLU A 127 -8.63 0.52 11.69
C GLU A 127 -7.87 1.80 11.34
N ALA A 128 -6.65 1.89 11.87
CA ALA A 128 -5.70 2.96 11.58
C ALA A 128 -6.27 4.38 11.74
N ASN A 129 -7.05 4.63 12.80
CA ASN A 129 -7.67 5.93 13.08
C ASN A 129 -6.68 6.95 13.68
N PHE A 130 -5.64 7.27 12.90
CA PHE A 130 -4.58 8.23 13.23
C PHE A 130 -4.16 8.97 11.95
N ALA A 131 -3.18 9.87 12.06
CA ALA A 131 -2.64 10.60 10.91
C ALA A 131 -1.84 9.68 9.99
N TRP A 132 -2.20 9.61 8.71
CA TRP A 132 -1.44 8.85 7.72
C TRP A 132 -0.45 9.80 7.05
N ASN A 133 0.80 9.77 7.51
CA ASN A 133 1.89 10.60 7.00
C ASN A 133 2.95 9.80 6.24
N GLU A 134 2.82 8.48 6.23
CA GLU A 134 3.66 7.58 5.46
C GLU A 134 2.95 6.28 5.14
N TRP A 135 3.45 5.57 4.13
CA TRP A 135 2.97 4.24 3.77
C TRP A 135 4.06 3.37 3.13
N THR A 136 3.82 2.07 3.13
CA THR A 136 4.69 1.00 2.60
C THR A 136 3.87 -0.14 1.99
N VAL A 137 4.46 -0.91 1.07
CA VAL A 137 3.96 -2.23 0.66
C VAL A 137 4.90 -3.28 1.24
N ALA A 138 4.38 -4.24 2.00
CA ALA A 138 5.18 -5.26 2.69
C ALA A 138 4.67 -6.68 2.44
N ASN A 139 5.56 -7.69 2.57
CA ASN A 139 5.19 -9.11 2.50
C ASN A 139 4.80 -9.71 3.87
N GLY A 140 4.34 -8.87 4.80
CA GLY A 140 3.91 -9.23 6.13
C GLY A 140 3.31 -8.04 6.88
N ASN A 141 2.86 -8.27 8.11
CA ASN A 141 2.04 -7.32 8.86
C ASN A 141 2.83 -6.39 9.82
N SER A 142 4.13 -6.19 9.59
CA SER A 142 5.00 -5.39 10.44
C SER A 142 6.26 -4.93 9.72
N ASP A 143 7.05 -4.07 10.37
CA ASP A 143 8.38 -3.65 9.90
C ASP A 143 9.42 -4.78 9.90
N THR A 144 9.12 -5.95 10.47
CA THR A 144 10.04 -7.11 10.40
C THR A 144 9.90 -7.91 9.11
N ALA A 145 8.85 -7.63 8.33
CA ALA A 145 8.67 -8.16 6.98
C ALA A 145 9.49 -7.35 5.97
N VAL A 146 9.67 -7.88 4.76
CA VAL A 146 10.29 -7.13 3.67
C VAL A 146 9.31 -6.05 3.21
N ASN A 147 9.74 -4.79 3.28
CA ASN A 147 9.02 -3.66 2.71
C ASN A 147 9.62 -3.32 1.32
N LEU A 148 8.79 -3.31 0.28
CA LEU A 148 9.23 -2.96 -1.08
C LEU A 148 9.70 -1.52 -1.16
N ASN A 149 8.98 -0.62 -0.49
CA ASN A 149 9.14 0.80 -0.65
C ASN A 149 8.63 1.54 0.59
N ARG A 150 9.02 2.80 0.72
CA ARG A 150 8.41 3.74 1.67
C ARG A 150 8.13 5.06 0.97
N LYS A 151 7.05 5.70 1.37
CA LYS A 151 6.73 7.07 0.98
C LYS A 151 6.28 7.84 2.21
N VAL A 152 6.85 9.03 2.38
CA VAL A 152 6.32 10.04 3.30
C VAL A 152 5.38 10.92 2.49
N GLU A 153 4.12 10.98 2.89
CA GLU A 153 3.06 11.74 2.24
C GLU A 153 1.91 11.91 3.24
N SER A 154 1.45 13.15 3.44
CA SER A 154 0.27 13.37 4.28
C SER A 154 -1.00 13.06 3.49
N LEU A 155 -1.72 12.04 3.96
CA LEU A 155 -3.01 11.62 3.42
C LEU A 155 -4.17 12.06 4.32
N GLY A 156 -3.86 12.76 5.42
CA GLY A 156 -4.80 13.25 6.42
C GLY A 156 -4.97 12.30 7.62
N THR A 157 -5.86 12.67 8.53
CA THR A 157 -6.21 11.87 9.70
C THR A 157 -7.47 11.07 9.43
N LYS A 158 -7.38 9.74 9.57
CA LYS A 158 -8.52 8.86 9.33
C LYS A 158 -9.50 8.91 10.51
N PRO A 159 -10.74 9.41 10.34
CA PRO A 159 -11.71 9.44 11.41
C PRO A 159 -12.23 8.02 11.72
N SER A 160 -12.70 7.82 12.96
CA SER A 160 -13.44 6.61 13.34
C SER A 160 -14.73 6.49 12.53
N GLY A 161 -15.09 5.28 12.15
CA GLY A 161 -16.29 4.98 11.35
C GLY A 161 -16.17 5.24 9.84
N ALA A 162 -15.04 5.79 9.36
CA ALA A 162 -14.80 5.96 7.94
C ALA A 162 -14.03 4.77 7.32
N THR A 163 -14.32 4.50 6.06
CA THR A 163 -13.60 3.51 5.25
C THR A 163 -12.63 4.22 4.31
N TRP A 164 -11.34 3.90 4.40
CA TRP A 164 -10.32 4.45 3.51
C TRP A 164 -9.71 3.31 2.69
N VAL A 165 -9.44 3.56 1.42
CA VAL A 165 -8.78 2.61 0.52
C VAL A 165 -7.47 3.22 0.07
N LEU A 166 -6.39 2.45 0.18
CA LEU A 166 -5.13 2.76 -0.47
C LEU A 166 -4.91 1.77 -1.63
N GLU A 167 -4.76 2.30 -2.83
CA GLU A 167 -4.31 1.54 -4.00
C GLU A 167 -2.93 2.04 -4.42
N VAL A 168 -1.98 1.13 -4.56
CA VAL A 168 -0.59 1.41 -4.92
C VAL A 168 -0.25 0.67 -6.20
N GLN A 169 0.16 1.42 -7.22
CA GLN A 169 0.72 0.89 -8.45
C GLN A 169 2.22 1.15 -8.48
N LEU A 170 3.00 0.09 -8.69
CA LEU A 170 4.44 0.16 -8.90
C LEU A 170 4.75 -0.35 -10.31
N SER A 171 5.55 0.39 -11.06
CA SER A 171 5.87 0.06 -12.45
C SER A 171 7.33 0.36 -12.80
N ILE A 172 7.85 -0.39 -13.76
CA ILE A 172 9.21 -0.25 -14.30
C ILE A 172 9.09 -0.05 -15.82
N SER A 173 9.54 1.09 -16.34
CA SER A 173 9.46 1.44 -17.77
C SER A 173 10.79 1.92 -18.34
#